data_AF-A0A0F9VDV3-F1
#
_entry.id   AF-A0A0F9VDV3-F1
#
_cell.length_a   1.000
_cell.length_b   1.000
_cell.length_c   1.000
_cell.angle_alpha   90.00
_cell.angle_beta   90.00
_cell.angle_gamma   90.00
#
_symmetry.space_group_name_H-M   'P 1'
#
loop_
_entity.id
_entity.type
_entity.pdbx_description
1 polymer ?
#
loop_
_entity_poly.entity_id
_entity_poly.type
_entity_poly.pdbx_seq_one_letter_code
_entity_poly.pdbx_strand_id
1 'polypeptide(L)'
;MQTDIVKPEKRNIYVSLWAGEEKLWKAYWLFFVVGNYALTALADLLLGLGNKFVLIAYLITLIIYFVWSVFVVWKCAPNTSSKVWTYLARVTVTLGAVAAIYVEFT
;
A
#
# COMPACT_ATOMS: atom_id res chain seq x y z
N MET A 1 16.05 -39.63 15.65
CA MET A 1 15.85 -38.33 16.31
C MET A 1 15.11 -37.45 15.32
N GLN A 2 13.78 -37.39 15.45
CA GLN A 2 12.89 -36.69 14.53
C GLN A 2 12.90 -35.23 14.96
N THR A 3 13.53 -34.34 14.17
CA THR A 3 13.49 -32.90 14.47
C THR A 3 12.09 -32.41 14.16
N ASP A 4 11.30 -32.19 15.20
CA ASP A 4 10.05 -31.48 15.09
C ASP A 4 10.33 -30.12 14.44
N ILE A 5 9.92 -29.99 13.18
CA ILE A 5 10.04 -28.74 12.44
C ILE A 5 9.07 -27.77 13.10
N VAL A 6 9.59 -26.96 14.03
CA VAL A 6 8.86 -25.84 14.63
C VAL A 6 8.42 -24.95 13.47
N LYS A 7 7.11 -24.98 13.16
CA LYS A 7 6.52 -24.11 12.15
C LYS A 7 6.78 -22.66 12.59
N PRO A 8 7.44 -21.84 11.77
CA PRO A 8 7.70 -20.45 12.16
C PRO A 8 6.36 -19.77 12.43
N GLU A 9 6.28 -19.06 13.56
CA GLU A 9 5.11 -18.26 13.91
C GLU A 9 4.78 -17.32 12.75
N LYS A 10 3.50 -17.32 12.34
CA LYS A 10 3.06 -16.54 11.19
C LYS A 10 3.15 -15.05 11.55
N ARG A 11 4.21 -14.39 11.08
CA ARG A 11 4.44 -12.95 11.28
C ARG A 11 3.24 -12.15 10.77
N ASN A 12 2.92 -11.06 11.47
CA ASN A 12 1.86 -10.13 11.09
C ASN A 12 2.10 -9.59 9.66
N ILE A 13 1.05 -9.58 8.83
CA ILE A 13 1.13 -9.16 7.42
C ILE A 13 1.67 -7.74 7.22
N TYR A 14 1.36 -6.81 8.14
CA TYR A 14 1.86 -5.43 8.05
C TYR A 14 3.38 -5.38 8.28
N VAL A 15 3.90 -6.22 9.18
CA VAL A 15 5.33 -6.32 9.46
C VAL A 15 6.07 -6.99 8.30
N SER A 16 5.49 -8.06 7.73
CA SER A 16 6.10 -8.73 6.57
C SER A 16 6.07 -7.87 5.30
N LEU A 17 5.02 -7.06 5.08
CA LEU A 17 4.97 -6.05 4.03
C LEU A 17 6.05 -4.98 4.20
N TRP A 18 6.20 -4.45 5.41
CA TRP A 18 7.21 -3.43 5.71
C TRP A 18 8.64 -3.95 5.52
N ALA A 19 8.87 -5.22 5.87
CA ALA A 19 10.14 -5.89 5.64
C ALA A 19 10.42 -6.21 4.15
N GLY A 20 9.40 -6.21 3.29
CA GLY A 20 9.51 -6.62 1.89
C GLY A 20 9.46 -8.14 1.68
N GLU A 21 9.07 -8.90 2.70
CA GLU A 21 9.03 -10.37 2.70
C GLU A 21 7.73 -10.93 2.10
N GLU A 22 6.74 -10.08 1.82
CA GLU A 22 5.46 -10.49 1.23
C GLU A 22 5.45 -10.48 -0.30
N LYS A 23 4.60 -11.33 -0.87
CA LYS A 23 4.43 -11.44 -2.32
C LYS A 23 4.00 -10.09 -2.90
N LEU A 24 4.68 -9.65 -3.96
CA LEU A 24 4.41 -8.38 -4.65
C LEU A 24 2.92 -8.18 -4.97
N TRP A 25 2.22 -9.21 -5.45
CA TRP A 25 0.82 -9.08 -5.84
C TRP A 25 -0.09 -8.67 -4.68
N LYS A 26 0.22 -9.05 -3.42
CA LYS A 26 -0.57 -8.63 -2.26
C LYS A 26 -0.33 -7.15 -1.97
N ALA A 27 0.94 -6.75 -1.91
CA ALA A 27 1.31 -5.35 -1.68
C ALA A 27 0.69 -4.43 -2.74
N TYR A 28 0.76 -4.84 -4.01
CA TYR A 28 0.23 -4.08 -5.13
C TYR A 28 -1.30 -4.07 -5.18
N TRP A 29 -1.95 -5.23 -5.28
CA TRP A 29 -3.39 -5.26 -5.51
C TRP A 29 -4.20 -4.96 -4.25
N LEU A 30 -3.84 -5.53 -3.11
CA LEU A 30 -4.66 -5.40 -1.89
C LEU A 30 -4.42 -4.06 -1.19
N PHE A 31 -3.17 -3.67 -1.02
CA PHE A 31 -2.82 -2.49 -0.22
C PHE A 31 -2.67 -1.23 -1.07
N PHE A 32 -2.01 -1.30 -2.23
CA PHE A 32 -1.87 -0.13 -3.08
C PHE A 32 -3.14 0.14 -3.90
N VAL A 33 -3.67 -0.82 -4.66
CA VAL A 33 -4.86 -0.58 -5.50
C VAL A 33 -6.13 -0.55 -4.64
N VAL A 34 -6.56 -1.71 -4.12
CA VAL A 34 -7.83 -1.83 -3.40
C VAL A 34 -7.86 -0.95 -2.16
N GLY A 35 -6.78 -0.90 -1.39
CA GLY A 35 -6.67 -0.06 -0.20
C GLY A 35 -6.89 1.43 -0.47
N ASN A 36 -6.22 2.00 -1.48
CA ASN A 36 -6.40 3.42 -1.80
C ASN A 36 -7.79 3.71 -2.39
N TYR A 37 -8.34 2.84 -3.25
CA TYR A 37 -9.72 3.02 -3.75
C TYR A 37 -10.76 2.89 -2.64
N ALA A 38 -10.61 1.93 -1.73
CA ALA A 38 -11.51 1.74 -0.59
C ALA A 38 -11.47 2.94 0.37
N LEU A 39 -10.29 3.47 0.66
CA LEU A 39 -10.17 4.70 1.44
C LEU A 39 -10.84 5.86 0.72
N THR A 40 -10.55 6.08 -0.56
CA THR A 40 -11.13 7.19 -1.33
C THR A 40 -12.66 7.12 -1.35
N ALA A 41 -13.25 5.95 -1.58
CA ALA A 41 -14.71 5.77 -1.51
C ALA A 41 -15.28 6.07 -0.11
N LEU A 42 -14.53 5.77 0.95
CA LEU A 42 -14.89 6.17 2.31
C LEU A 42 -14.81 7.69 2.49
N ALA A 43 -13.92 8.40 1.77
CA ALA A 43 -13.87 9.87 1.76
C ALA A 43 -15.22 10.45 1.35
N ASP A 44 -15.73 9.98 0.21
CA ASP A 44 -16.93 10.52 -0.42
C ASP A 44 -18.14 10.39 0.52
N LEU A 45 -18.19 9.29 1.28
CA LEU A 45 -19.23 9.04 2.27
C LEU A 45 -19.09 9.96 3.50
N LEU A 46 -17.87 10.19 3.98
CA LEU A 46 -17.61 11.02 5.17
C LEU A 46 -17.68 12.52 4.89
N LEU A 47 -17.37 12.96 3.67
CA LEU A 47 -17.49 14.35 3.23
C LEU A 47 -18.93 14.87 3.34
N GLY A 48 -19.92 14.00 3.19
CA GLY A 48 -21.34 14.32 3.39
C GLY A 48 -21.70 14.75 4.83
N LEU A 49 -20.83 14.53 5.81
CA LEU A 49 -21.05 14.93 7.21
C LEU A 49 -20.77 16.42 7.48
N GLY A 50 -20.09 17.13 6.56
CA GLY A 50 -19.83 18.57 6.66
C GLY A 50 -18.87 19.00 7.79
N ASN A 51 -18.20 18.06 8.47
CA ASN A 51 -17.28 18.38 9.56
C ASN A 51 -15.83 18.56 9.06
N LYS A 52 -15.33 19.80 9.16
CA LYS A 52 -13.97 20.17 8.71
C LYS A 52 -12.85 19.43 9.44
N PHE A 53 -13.01 19.12 10.73
CA PHE A 53 -12.00 18.38 11.48
C PHE A 53 -11.92 16.92 11.02
N VAL A 54 -13.07 16.30 10.73
CA VAL A 54 -13.13 14.95 10.16
C VAL A 54 -12.47 14.93 8.79
N LEU A 55 -12.74 15.93 7.95
CA LEU A 55 -12.07 16.07 6.65
C LEU A 55 -10.55 16.16 6.78
N ILE A 56 -10.04 17.04 7.64
CA ILE A 56 -8.58 17.21 7.83
C ILE A 56 -7.94 15.91 8.33
N ALA A 57 -8.52 15.27 9.35
CA ALA A 57 -8.01 14.00 9.88
C ALA A 57 -8.00 12.90 8.82
N TYR A 58 -9.02 12.88 7.97
CA TYR A 58 -9.12 11.93 6.87
C TYR A 58 -8.08 12.20 5.77
N LEU A 59 -7.87 13.46 5.36
CA LEU A 59 -6.82 13.82 4.39
C LEU A 59 -5.43 13.41 4.87
N ILE A 60 -5.14 13.63 6.15
CA ILE A 60 -3.88 13.16 6.77
C ILE A 60 -3.77 11.63 6.68
N THR A 61 -4.87 10.92 6.96
CA THR A 61 -4.91 9.45 6.89
C THR A 61 -4.66 8.95 5.47
N LEU A 62 -5.24 9.59 4.45
CA LEU A 62 -5.00 9.28 3.05
C LEU A 62 -3.53 9.44 2.67
N ILE A 63 -2.92 10.56 3.01
CA ILE A 63 -1.52 10.84 2.67
C ILE A 63 -0.60 9.80 3.33
N ILE A 64 -0.79 9.54 4.63
CA ILE A 64 0.00 8.54 5.36
C ILE A 64 -0.16 7.16 4.72
N TYR A 65 -1.39 6.77 4.41
CA TYR A 65 -1.67 5.47 3.80
C TYR A 65 -1.07 5.35 2.40
N PHE A 66 -1.21 6.39 1.57
CA PHE A 66 -0.67 6.40 0.22
C PHE A 66 0.85 6.22 0.24
N VAL A 67 1.57 7.04 1.04
CA VAL A 67 3.03 6.94 1.20
C VAL A 67 3.43 5.55 1.70
N TRP A 68 2.73 5.03 2.70
CA TRP A 68 2.98 3.70 3.23
C TRP A 68 2.77 2.61 2.15
N SER A 69 1.70 2.70 1.37
CA SER A 69 1.36 1.73 0.32
C SER A 69 2.38 1.72 -0.83
N VAL A 70 2.87 2.90 -1.26
CA VAL A 70 3.96 3.02 -2.24
C VAL A 70 5.25 2.40 -1.69
N PHE A 71 5.58 2.69 -0.43
CA PHE A 71 6.77 2.17 0.21
C PHE A 71 6.78 0.64 0.30
N VAL A 72 5.68 0.03 0.75
CA VAL A 72 5.60 -1.44 0.84
C VAL A 72 5.62 -2.11 -0.53
N VAL A 73 5.02 -1.52 -1.57
CA VAL A 73 5.16 -2.04 -2.94
C VAL A 73 6.61 -1.97 -3.39
N TRP A 74 7.30 -0.86 -3.15
CA TRP A 74 8.71 -0.71 -3.54
C TRP A 74 9.61 -1.76 -2.89
N LYS A 75 9.39 -2.02 -1.59
CA LYS A 75 10.07 -3.06 -0.81
C LYS A 75 9.75 -4.47 -1.29
N CYS A 76 8.48 -4.76 -1.57
CA CYS A 76 8.02 -6.08 -2.03
C CYS A 76 8.25 -6.32 -3.52
N ALA A 77 8.62 -5.31 -4.31
CA ALA A 77 8.80 -5.42 -5.76
C ALA A 77 9.77 -6.51 -6.20
N PRO A 78 10.92 -6.74 -5.53
CA PRO A 78 11.82 -7.85 -5.86
C PRO A 78 11.27 -9.23 -5.43
N ASN A 79 10.23 -9.29 -4.59
CA ASN A 79 9.64 -10.53 -4.09
C ASN A 79 8.61 -11.11 -5.07
N THR A 80 9.09 -11.40 -6.27
CA THR A 80 8.38 -12.05 -7.36
C THR A 80 9.37 -12.82 -8.23
N SER A 81 8.91 -13.84 -8.96
CA SER A 81 9.79 -14.67 -9.80
C SER A 81 10.30 -13.96 -11.06
N SER A 82 9.62 -12.90 -11.50
CA SER A 82 9.93 -12.19 -12.75
C SER A 82 10.38 -10.76 -12.51
N LYS A 83 11.59 -10.45 -12.99
CA LYS A 83 12.17 -9.10 -12.93
C LYS A 83 11.31 -8.06 -13.65
N VAL A 84 10.57 -8.44 -14.69
CA VAL A 84 9.67 -7.54 -15.42
C VAL A 84 8.61 -6.97 -14.48
N TRP A 85 7.98 -7.81 -13.66
CA TRP A 85 6.98 -7.36 -12.68
C TRP A 85 7.58 -6.46 -11.60
N THR A 86 8.84 -6.69 -11.20
CA THR A 86 9.55 -5.78 -10.28
C THR A 86 9.67 -4.37 -10.86
N TYR A 87 10.13 -4.25 -12.11
CA TYR A 87 10.29 -2.94 -12.77
C TYR A 87 8.93 -2.26 -13.01
N LEU A 88 7.95 -3.00 -13.54
CA LEU A 88 6.61 -2.48 -13.80
C LEU A 88 5.97 -1.96 -12.51
N ALA A 89 6.04 -2.71 -11.41
CA ALA A 89 5.49 -2.27 -10.14
C ALA A 89 6.15 -0.97 -9.65
N ARG A 90 7.49 -0.87 -9.69
CA ARG A 90 8.20 0.35 -9.26
C ARG A 90 7.89 1.56 -10.14
N VAL A 91 7.87 1.38 -11.46
CA VAL A 91 7.55 2.45 -12.40
C VAL A 91 6.12 2.93 -12.19
N THR A 92 5.15 2.01 -12.11
CA THR A 92 3.74 2.36 -11.96
C THR A 92 3.44 3.09 -10.65
N VAL A 93 3.98 2.65 -9.49
CA VAL A 93 3.76 3.38 -8.24
C VAL A 93 4.46 4.75 -8.20
N THR A 94 5.62 4.88 -8.87
CA THR A 94 6.34 6.17 -8.95
C THR A 94 5.60 7.16 -9.83
N LEU A 95 5.20 6.73 -11.04
CA LEU A 95 4.41 7.56 -11.94
C LEU A 95 3.06 7.92 -11.33
N GLY A 96 2.40 6.97 -10.66
CA GLY A 96 1.16 7.21 -9.94
C GLY A 96 1.32 8.25 -8.83
N ALA A 97 2.40 8.19 -8.04
CA ALA A 97 2.68 9.18 -7.01
C ALA A 97 2.94 10.58 -7.60
N VAL A 98 3.71 10.68 -8.69
CA VAL A 98 3.94 11.96 -9.38
C VAL A 98 2.64 12.51 -9.95
N ALA A 99 1.81 11.67 -10.57
CA ALA A 99 0.53 12.08 -11.13
C ALA A 99 -0.45 12.56 -10.05
N ALA A 100 -0.54 11.86 -8.92
CA ALA A 100 -1.38 12.27 -7.79
C ALA A 100 -0.99 13.66 -7.28
N ILE A 101 0.31 13.89 -7.08
CA ILE A 101 0.84 15.22 -6.70
C ILE A 101 0.46 16.26 -7.76
N TYR A 102 0.73 15.98 -9.05
CA TYR A 102 0.44 16.94 -10.11
C TYR A 102 -1.04 17.35 -10.19
N VAL A 103 -1.95 16.39 -10.04
CA VAL A 103 -3.41 16.62 -10.05
C VAL A 103 -3.87 17.43 -8.84
N GLU A 104 -3.28 17.22 -7.65
CA GLU A 104 -3.66 17.97 -6.45
C GLU A 104 -3.15 19.42 -6.45
N PHE A 105 -2.09 19.72 -7.19
CA PHE A 105 -1.46 21.06 -7.24
C PHE A 105 -1.78 21.89 -8.49
N THR A 106 -2.62 21.40 -9.40
CA THR A 106 -3.06 22.12 -10.62
C THR A 106 -4.55 22.41 -10.56
#